data_AF-A0A8T6TYA3-F1
#
_entry.id   AF-A0A8T6TYA3-F1
#
_cell.length_a   1.000
_cell.length_b   1.000
_cell.length_c   1.000
_cell.angle_alpha   90.00
_cell.angle_beta   90.00
_cell.angle_gamma   90.00
#
_symmetry.space_group_name_H-M   'P 1'
#
loop_
_entity.id
_entity.type
_entity.pdbx_description
1 polymer ?
#
loop_
_entity_poly.entity_id
_entity_poly.type
_entity_poly.pdbx_seq_one_letter_code
_entity_poly.pdbx_strand_id
1 'polypeptide(L)' 'MTASLVFCLNKVRVPVEELSTRATAHLKRIEKRLRRIESLEIDIDVRVAEEHRVAFERCLGHFPEFCIVTESIR' A
#
# COMPACT_ATOMS: atom_id res chain seq x y z
N MET A 1 0.66 -3.33 -5.02
CA MET A 1 0.55 -2.73 -3.67
C MET A 1 -0.72 -3.21 -2.97
N THR A 2 -1.88 -2.70 -3.37
CA THR A 2 -3.18 -2.95 -2.72
C THR A 2 -3.59 -4.44 -2.68
N ALA A 3 -3.18 -5.23 -3.68
CA ALA A 3 -3.44 -6.66 -3.73
C ALA A 3 -2.88 -7.46 -2.54
N SER A 4 -1.70 -7.10 -2.01
CA SER A 4 -1.11 -7.80 -0.86
C SER A 4 -1.89 -7.52 0.43
N LEU A 5 -2.41 -6.31 0.61
CA LEU A 5 -3.24 -5.93 1.75
C LEU A 5 -4.57 -6.69 1.71
N VAL A 6 -5.24 -6.67 0.57
CA VAL A 6 -6.50 -7.40 0.35
C VAL A 6 -6.30 -8.91 0.55
N PHE A 7 -5.19 -9.47 0.09
CA PHE A 7 -4.87 -10.87 0.31
C PHE A 7 -4.73 -11.22 1.80
N CYS A 8 -4.03 -10.38 2.59
CA CYS A 8 -3.92 -10.59 4.03
C CYS A 8 -5.30 -10.57 4.70
N LEU A 9 -6.11 -9.54 4.40
CA LEU A 9 -7.46 -9.37 4.97
C LEU A 9 -8.38 -10.53 4.61
N ASN A 10 -8.35 -11.00 3.35
CA ASN A 10 -9.07 -12.19 2.93
C ASN A 10 -8.63 -13.45 3.69
N LYS A 11 -7.33 -13.63 3.95
CA LYS A 11 -6.80 -14.79 4.68
C LYS A 11 -7.30 -14.85 6.12
N VAL A 12 -7.45 -13.69 6.77
CA VAL A 12 -8.00 -13.58 8.13
C VAL A 12 -9.52 -13.39 8.16
N ARG A 13 -10.20 -13.55 7.01
CA ARG A 13 -11.66 -13.43 6.85
C ARG A 13 -12.22 -12.08 7.28
N VAL A 14 -11.46 -11.00 7.04
CA VAL A 14 -11.93 -9.63 7.23
C VAL A 14 -12.51 -9.12 5.91
N PRO A 15 -13.84 -8.92 5.82
CA PRO A 15 -14.45 -8.29 4.65
C PRO A 15 -14.02 -6.83 4.55
N VAL A 16 -13.68 -6.41 3.33
CA VAL A 16 -13.36 -5.02 3.00
C VAL A 16 -14.61 -4.39 2.39
N GLU A 17 -15.10 -3.33 3.00
CA GLU A 17 -16.29 -2.61 2.53
C GLU A 17 -15.93 -1.63 1.41
N GLU A 18 -14.82 -0.92 1.60
CA GLU A 18 -14.33 0.08 0.66
C GLU A 18 -12.79 0.10 0.69
N LEU A 19 -12.19 0.30 -0.49
CA LEU A 19 -10.75 0.37 -0.65
C LEU A 19 -10.39 1.39 -1.70
N SER A 20 -9.65 2.42 -1.29
CA SER A 20 -9.09 3.43 -2.17
C SER A 20 -7.57 3.46 -1.99
N THR A 21 -6.86 3.73 -3.07
CA THR A 21 -5.41 3.89 -3.03
C THR A 21 -5.01 5.04 -3.94
N ARG A 22 -4.22 5.96 -3.41
CA ARG A 22 -3.59 7.05 -4.16
C ARG A 22 -2.08 6.85 -4.13
N ALA A 23 -1.44 6.96 -5.29
CA ALA A 23 0.01 6.94 -5.39
C ALA A 23 0.47 8.24 -6.05
N THR A 24 1.36 8.97 -5.38
CA THR A 24 1.93 10.24 -5.85
C THR A 24 3.43 10.04 -6.06
N ALA A 25 3.87 10.09 -7.32
CA ALA A 25 5.27 9.96 -7.68
C ALA A 25 5.94 11.33 -7.78
N HIS A 26 7.02 11.54 -7.04
CA HIS A 26 7.87 12.72 -7.17
C HIS A 26 9.00 12.42 -8.13
N LEU A 27 9.09 13.22 -9.19
CA LEU A 27 10.08 13.05 -10.26
C LEU A 27 11.13 14.15 -10.19
N LYS A 28 12.39 13.77 -10.13
CA LYS A 28 13.52 14.68 -10.27
C LYS A 28 14.05 14.64 -11.69
N ARG A 29 14.34 15.81 -12.25
CA ARG A 29 15.00 15.92 -13.55
C ARG A 29 16.51 15.77 -13.36
N ILE A 30 17.11 14.83 -14.09
CA ILE A 30 18.57 14.69 -14.15
C ILE A 30 19.06 15.36 -15.44
N GLU A 31 20.25 15.96 -15.39
CA GLU A 31 20.84 16.84 -16.42
C GLU A 31 20.89 16.23 -17.84
N LYS A 32 20.80 14.89 -17.99
CA LYS A 32 20.93 14.18 -19.27
C LYS A 32 19.64 13.53 -19.83
N ARG A 33 18.46 14.08 -19.56
CA ARG A 33 17.13 13.76 -20.18
C ARG A 33 16.23 12.71 -19.50
N LEU A 34 16.61 12.12 -18.37
CA LEU A 34 15.74 11.17 -17.67
C LEU A 34 15.10 11.82 -16.43
N ARG A 35 13.77 11.68 -16.30
CA ARG A 35 13.05 11.94 -15.05
C ARG A 35 13.22 10.69 -14.19
N ARG A 36 13.88 10.81 -13.05
CA ARG A 36 14.03 9.71 -12.08
C ARG A 36 12.99 9.87 -10.99
N ILE A 37 12.38 8.77 -10.58
CA ILE A 37 11.53 8.73 -9.39
C ILE A 37 12.44 8.99 -8.19
N GLU A 38 12.19 10.10 -7.50
CA GLU A 38 12.89 10.48 -6.26
C GLU A 38 12.19 9.86 -5.06
N SER A 39 10.86 9.89 -5.05
CA SER A 39 10.04 9.23 -4.04
C SER A 39 8.67 8.85 -4.59
N LEU A 40 8.02 7.91 -3.90
CA LEU A 40 6.64 7.53 -4.14
C LEU A 40 5.91 7.59 -2.81
N GLU A 41 4.92 8.47 -2.70
CA GLU A 41 4.00 8.55 -1.58
C GLU A 41 2.76 7.71 -1.90
N ILE A 42 2.36 6.83 -1.00
CA ILE A 42 1.18 5.98 -1.20
C ILE A 42 0.25 6.13 0.01
N ASP A 43 -0.96 6.59 -0.26
CA ASP A 43 -2.06 6.62 0.69
C ASP A 43 -3.01 5.46 0.39
N ILE A 44 -3.35 4.68 1.41
CA ILE A 44 -4.30 3.57 1.30
C ILE A 44 -5.40 3.80 2.33
N ASP A 45 -6.61 4.02 1.85
CA ASP A 45 -7.81 4.13 2.66
C ASP A 45 -8.57 2.82 2.59
N VAL A 46 -8.76 2.16 3.74
CA VAL A 46 -9.52 0.92 3.86
C VAL A 46 -10.64 1.10 4.86
N ARG A 47 -11.87 0.75 4.47
CA ARG A 47 -13.00 0.63 5.39
C ARG A 47 -13.26 -0.84 5.70
N VAL A 48 -13.24 -1.16 6.99
CA VAL A 48 -13.61 -2.45 7.56
C VAL A 48 -14.55 -2.22 8.74
N ALA A 49 -15.40 -3.18 9.06
CA ALA A 49 -16.23 -3.13 10.26
C ALA A 49 -15.37 -3.05 11.53
N GLU A 50 -15.83 -2.31 12.55
CA GLU A 50 -15.07 -2.06 13.79
C GLU A 50 -14.66 -3.36 14.51
N GLU A 51 -15.50 -4.39 14.44
CA GLU A 51 -15.22 -5.73 14.97
C GLU A 51 -13.97 -6.40 14.37
N HIS A 52 -13.52 -5.94 13.20
CA HIS A 52 -12.34 -6.45 12.51
C HIS A 52 -11.10 -5.57 12.67
N ARG A 53 -11.20 -4.45 13.38
CA ARG A 53 -10.10 -3.47 13.52
C ARG A 53 -8.80 -4.08 14.02
N VAL A 54 -8.84 -4.94 15.03
CA VAL A 54 -7.65 -5.59 15.60
C VAL A 54 -6.97 -6.53 14.58
N ALA A 55 -7.76 -7.26 13.80
CA ALA A 55 -7.24 -8.14 12.75
C ALA A 55 -6.66 -7.32 11.59
N PHE A 56 -7.30 -6.19 11.25
CA PHE A 56 -6.81 -5.23 10.26
C PHE A 56 -5.46 -4.63 10.66
N GLU A 57 -5.31 -4.13 11.89
CA GLU A 57 -4.05 -3.55 12.41
C GLU A 57 -2.89 -4.56 12.36
N ARG A 58 -3.15 -5.83 12.67
CA ARG A 58 -2.15 -6.91 12.54
C ARG A 58 -1.73 -7.13 11.09
N CYS A 59 -2.67 -7.17 10.15
CA CYS A 59 -2.35 -7.28 8.72
C CYS A 59 -1.58 -6.05 8.22
N LEU A 60 -1.91 -4.85 8.71
CA LEU A 60 -1.23 -3.61 8.35
C LEU A 60 0.23 -3.60 8.82
N GLY A 61 0.51 -4.13 10.02
CA GLY A 61 1.88 -4.23 10.53
C GLY A 61 2.82 -5.08 9.67
N HIS A 62 2.29 -6.09 8.98
CA HIS A 62 3.05 -6.95 8.08
C HIS A 62 3.03 -6.49 6.61
N PHE A 63 2.08 -5.63 6.24
CA PHE A 63 1.87 -5.19 4.85
C PHE A 63 3.12 -4.56 4.18
N PRO A 64 3.94 -3.71 4.84
CA PRO A 64 5.09 -3.08 4.22
C PRO A 64 6.13 -4.08 3.71
N GLU A 65 6.24 -5.25 4.35
CA GLU A 65 7.21 -6.29 3.99
C GLU A 65 6.77 -7.14 2.79
N PHE A 66 5.47 -7.18 2.48
CA PHE A 66 4.92 -7.97 1.37
C PHE A 66 4.66 -7.15 0.10
N CYS A 67 4.96 -5.85 0.14
CA CYS A 67 4.71 -4.95 -0.96
C CYS A 67 5.91 -4.90 -1.90
N ILE A 68 5.95 -5.80 -2.89
CA ILE A 68 7.02 -5.91 -3.91
C ILE A 68 7.32 -4.57 -4.60
N VAL A 69 6.31 -3.71 -4.76
CA VAL A 69 6.48 -2.38 -5.38
C VAL A 69 7.27 -1.43 -4.48
N THR A 70 7.09 -1.49 -3.16
CA THR A 70 7.87 -0.68 -2.21
C THR A 70 9.33 -1.12 -2.18
N GLU A 71 9.61 -2.42 -2.29
CA GLU A 71 10.98 -2.93 -2.41
C GLU A 71 11.64 -2.58 -3.75
N SER A 72 10.85 -2.50 -4.83
CA SER A 72 11.35 -2.20 -6.18
C SER A 72 11.74 -0.74 -6.41
N ILE A 73 11.34 0.18 -5.51
CA ILE A 73 11.56 1.63 -5.63
C ILE A 73 12.59 2.15 -4.61
N ARG A 74 13.27 1.25 -3.87
CA ARG A 74 14.41 1.60 -3.02
C ARG A 74 15.65 2.03 -3.81
#